data_AF-A0A258JMK5-F1
#
_entry.id   AF-A0A258JMK5-F1
#
_cell.length_a   1.000
_cell.length_b   1.000
_cell.length_c   1.000
_cell.angle_alpha   90.00
_cell.angle_beta   90.00
_cell.angle_gamma   90.00
#
_symmetry.space_group_name_H-M   'P 1'
#
loop_
_entity.id
_entity.type
_entity.pdbx_description
1 polymer ?
#
loop_
_entity_poly.entity_id
_entity_poly.type
_entity_poly.pdbx_seq_one_letter_code
_entity_poly.pdbx_strand_id
1 'polypeptide(L)' 'GESRRDPTRSIRLASGDAVLLAGRSRLAFHGVDRILPGTSTLLGAPGRINLTLRRVTPP' A
#
# COMPACT_ATOMS: atom_id res chain seq x y z
N GLY A 1 -5.35 12.51 -0.22
CA GLY A 1 -6.67 12.51 0.44
C GLY A 1 -7.71 11.94 -0.52
N GLU A 2 -8.96 12.36 -0.41
CA GLU A 2 -10.08 11.92 -1.27
C GLU A 2 -10.11 12.67 -2.62
N SER A 3 -9.32 13.73 -2.79
CA SER A 3 -9.14 14.45 -4.06
C SER A 3 -7.74 14.22 -4.64
N ARG A 4 -7.63 14.23 -5.98
CA ARG A 4 -6.35 14.07 -6.71
C ARG A 4 -5.36 15.20 -6.44
N ARG A 5 -5.83 16.37 -6.02
CA ARG A 5 -4.99 17.55 -5.72
C ARG A 5 -4.59 17.65 -4.25
N ASP A 6 -5.12 16.77 -3.39
CA ASP A 6 -4.75 16.76 -1.98
C ASP A 6 -3.26 16.43 -1.81
N PRO A 7 -2.60 16.95 -0.77
CA PRO A 7 -1.20 16.67 -0.51
C PRO A 7 -0.93 15.18 -0.34
N THR A 8 0.22 14.73 -0.86
CA THR A 8 0.72 13.37 -0.66
C THR A 8 1.45 13.26 0.68
N ARG A 9 1.43 12.06 1.26
CA ARG A 9 2.25 11.69 2.42
C ARG A 9 2.90 10.36 2.14
N SER A 10 4.16 10.22 2.48
CA SER A 10 4.94 8.99 2.27
C SER A 10 5.10 8.25 3.58
N ILE A 11 4.80 6.95 3.54
CA ILE A 11 5.01 6.03 4.65
C ILE A 11 5.82 4.86 4.09
N ARG A 12 6.89 4.46 4.77
CA ARG A 12 7.66 3.27 4.40
C ARG A 12 6.94 2.05 4.94
N LEU A 13 6.71 1.06 4.07
CA LEU A 13 6.17 -0.24 4.45
C LEU A 13 7.27 -1.30 4.30
N ALA A 14 7.58 -2.00 5.38
CA ALA A 14 8.50 -3.12 5.44
C ALA A 14 7.78 -4.45 5.10
N SER A 15 8.55 -5.52 4.90
CA SER A 15 7.99 -6.86 4.77
C SER A 15 7.26 -7.26 6.05
N GLY A 16 5.99 -7.64 5.93
CA GLY A 16 5.12 -8.01 7.06
C GLY A 16 4.12 -6.92 7.47
N ASP A 17 4.30 -5.68 7.01
CA ASP A 17 3.37 -4.59 7.34
C ASP A 17 2.00 -4.77 6.65
N ALA A 18 0.94 -4.42 7.38
CA ALA A 18 -0.42 -4.37 6.88
C ALA A 18 -0.98 -2.94 6.97
N VAL A 19 -1.72 -2.53 5.94
CA VAL A 19 -2.40 -1.22 5.89
C VAL A 19 -3.88 -1.42 5.62
N LEU A 20 -4.72 -0.80 6.42
CA LEU A 20 -6.17 -0.78 6.23
C LEU A 20 -6.63 0.58 5.71
N LEU A 21 -7.24 0.57 4.51
CA LEU A 21 -7.94 1.73 3.96
C LEU A 21 -9.45 1.58 4.22
N ALA A 22 -9.92 2.14 5.33
CA ALA A 22 -11.31 2.11 5.77
C ALA A 22 -11.83 3.52 6.09
N GLY A 23 -13.15 3.64 6.28
CA GLY A 23 -13.80 4.93 6.55
C GLY A 23 -13.47 5.97 5.48
N ARG A 24 -13.10 7.19 5.90
CA ARG A 24 -12.68 8.29 4.99
C ARG A 24 -11.49 7.92 4.11
N SER A 25 -10.58 7.07 4.61
CA SER A 25 -9.42 6.62 3.86
C SER A 25 -9.74 5.58 2.78
N ARG A 26 -10.96 5.03 2.75
CA ARG A 26 -11.35 3.98 1.78
C ARG A 26 -11.21 4.44 0.33
N LEU A 27 -11.47 5.71 0.07
CA LEU A 27 -11.38 6.33 -1.25
C LEU A 27 -10.14 7.22 -1.42
N ALA A 28 -9.19 7.14 -0.48
CA ALA A 28 -7.98 7.93 -0.57
C ALA A 28 -7.15 7.55 -1.79
N PHE A 29 -6.68 8.56 -2.53
CA PHE A 29 -5.64 8.38 -3.54
C PHE A 29 -4.35 7.91 -2.85
N HIS A 30 -3.82 6.77 -3.32
CA HIS A 30 -2.60 6.15 -2.81
C HIS A 30 -1.87 5.43 -3.95
N GLY A 31 -0.57 5.20 -3.76
CA GLY A 31 0.27 4.51 -4.73
C GLY A 31 1.61 4.15 -4.12
N VAL A 32 2.44 3.44 -4.88
CA VAL A 32 3.81 3.10 -4.51
C VAL A 32 4.74 4.01 -5.33
N ASP A 33 5.48 4.87 -4.65
CA ASP A 33 6.43 5.79 -5.30
C ASP A 33 7.68 5.04 -5.79
N ARG A 34 8.28 4.21 -4.92
CA ARG A 34 9.46 3.41 -5.26
C ARG A 34 9.58 2.15 -4.42
N ILE A 35 10.34 1.18 -4.93
CA ILE A 35 10.76 -0.02 -4.20
C ILE A 35 12.18 0.19 -3.70
N LEU A 36 12.43 -0.07 -2.42
CA LEU A 36 13.76 0.02 -1.81
C LEU A 36 14.49 -1.33 -1.96
N PRO A 37 15.58 -1.41 -2.74
CA PRO A 37 16.27 -2.67 -2.99
C PRO A 37 16.94 -3.21 -1.71
N GLY A 38 17.12 -4.53 -1.62
CA GLY A 38 17.85 -5.18 -0.53
C GLY A 38 17.15 -5.15 0.84
N THR A 39 15.86 -4.79 0.89
CA THR A 39 15.11 -4.68 2.16
C THR A 39 14.28 -5.92 2.52
N SER A 40 14.06 -6.85 1.58
CA SER A 40 13.37 -8.11 1.86
C SER A 40 14.34 -9.16 2.40
N THR A 41 13.92 -9.90 3.42
CA THR A 41 14.64 -11.05 3.98
C THR A 41 14.12 -12.40 3.47
N LEU A 42 13.03 -12.40 2.69
CA LEU A 42 12.30 -13.61 2.29
C LEU A 42 12.34 -13.88 0.79
N LEU A 43 12.42 -12.84 -0.04
CA LEU A 43 12.43 -13.00 -1.49
C LEU A 43 13.86 -13.26 -1.98
N GLY A 44 14.07 -14.41 -2.65
CA GLY A 44 15.35 -14.72 -3.29
C GLY A 44 15.64 -13.85 -4.51
N ALA A 45 14.62 -13.27 -5.14
CA ALA A 45 14.73 -12.32 -6.23
C ALA A 45 14.40 -10.89 -5.77
N PRO A 46 14.98 -9.84 -6.39
CA PRO A 46 14.61 -8.46 -6.09
C PRO A 46 13.13 -8.20 -6.35
N GLY A 47 12.43 -7.59 -5.39
CA GLY A 47 11.04 -7.19 -5.59
C GLY A 47 10.26 -6.94 -4.31
N ARG A 48 8.95 -6.68 -4.49
CA ARG A 48 7.96 -6.52 -3.42
C ARG A 48 6.67 -7.19 -3.84
N ILE A 49 6.13 -8.05 -2.99
CA ILE A 49 4.79 -8.63 -3.15
C ILE A 49 3.81 -7.83 -2.30
N ASN A 50 2.62 -7.55 -2.84
CA ASN A 50 1.56 -6.84 -2.15
C ASN A 50 0.23 -7.56 -2.36
N LEU A 51 -0.38 -8.02 -1.26
CA LEU A 51 -1.72 -8.59 -1.29
C LEU A 51 -2.74 -7.52 -0.90
N THR A 52 -3.65 -7.18 -1.82
CA THR A 52 -4.74 -6.23 -1.57
C THR A 52 -6.04 -7.00 -1.40
N LEU A 53 -6.57 -7.02 -0.18
CA LEU A 53 -7.84 -7.70 0.13
C LEU A 53 -9.02 -6.73 0.04
N ARG A 54 -10.12 -7.17 -0.59
CA ARG A 54 -11.36 -6.39 -0.75
C ARG A 54 -12.56 -7.34 -0.71
N ARG A 55 -13.65 -6.93 -0.06
CA ARG A 55 -14.97 -7.55 -0.29
C ARG A 55 -15.52 -7.02 -1.60
N VAL A 56 -15.75 -7.92 -2.55
CA VAL A 56 -16.27 -7.60 -3.90
C VAL A 56 -17.72 -8.05 -4.11
N THR A 57 -18.28 -8.77 -3.14
CA THR A 57 -19.70 -9.14 -3.09
C THR A 57 -20.49 -8.22 -2.17
N PRO A 58 -21.82 -8.11 -2.34
CA PRO A 58 -22.70 -7.47 -1.36
C PRO A 58 -22.49 -8.05 0.04
N PRO A 59 -22.64 -7.24 1.10
CA PRO A 59 -22.70 -7.72 2.48
C PRO A 59 -23.86 -8.70 2.69
#